data_AF-A0A946JVU9-F1
#
_entry.id   AF-A0A946JVU9-F1
#
_cell.length_a   1.000
_cell.length_b   1.000
_cell.length_c   1.000
_cell.angle_alpha   90.00
_cell.angle_beta   90.00
_cell.angle_gamma   90.00
#
_symmetry.space_group_name_H-M   'P 1'
#
loop_
_entity.id
_entity.type
_entity.pdbx_description
1 polymer ?
#
loop_
_entity_poly.entity_id
_entity_poly.type
_entity_poly.pdbx_seq_one_letter_code
_entity_poly.pdbx_strand_id
1 'polypeptide(L)'
;MKVPLLRSTTEVERARAVWQYRGQSRPTFATEPKQGETSVWDFPRPPVIEDVTGTMSVRLGAQLLASTERGKRVLETAGAPTYYFPPGDVIAPLSVTGARSICEWKGLAEALSLQERANVGWRYVEMFEEFQSIHRWVAFYPARVDCYIDGARMEAQPGGFYGGWVSGDLVGPIKGEPGSSQW
;
A
#
# COMPACT_ATOMS: atom_id res chain seq x y z
N MET A 1 -12.77 4.40 -19.92
CA MET A 1 -13.75 3.50 -19.29
C MET A 1 -14.12 4.10 -17.94
N LYS A 2 -15.40 4.09 -17.53
CA LYS A 2 -15.84 4.69 -16.26
C LYS A 2 -15.38 3.82 -15.08
N VAL A 3 -14.84 4.44 -14.02
CA VAL A 3 -14.46 3.73 -12.79
C VAL A 3 -15.74 3.25 -12.08
N PRO A 4 -15.86 1.96 -11.71
CA PRO A 4 -16.94 1.48 -10.86
C PRO A 4 -16.77 2.04 -9.44
N LEU A 5 -17.77 2.80 -8.97
CA LEU A 5 -17.74 3.44 -7.66
C LEU A 5 -18.62 2.69 -6.66
N LEU A 6 -18.05 2.40 -5.49
CA LEU A 6 -18.76 1.89 -4.32
C LEU A 6 -19.48 3.03 -3.61
N ARG A 7 -20.61 2.71 -2.99
CA ARG A 7 -21.30 3.61 -2.06
C ARG A 7 -20.83 3.35 -0.64
N SER A 8 -20.68 4.41 0.15
CA SER A 8 -20.46 4.24 1.58
C SER A 8 -21.72 3.63 2.20
N THR A 9 -21.53 2.52 2.93
CA THR A 9 -22.59 1.86 3.72
C THR A 9 -22.36 2.14 5.20
N THR A 10 -23.38 1.93 6.03
CA THR A 10 -23.24 2.05 7.49
C THR A 10 -22.13 1.14 8.05
N GLU A 11 -21.89 -0.03 7.46
CA GLU A 11 -20.78 -0.91 7.86
C GLU A 11 -19.41 -0.30 7.52
N VAL A 12 -19.28 0.32 6.34
CA VAL A 12 -18.06 1.04 5.95
C VAL A 12 -17.84 2.23 6.88
N GLU A 13 -18.88 3.00 7.19
CA GLU A 13 -18.80 4.14 8.13
C GLU A 13 -18.36 3.69 9.53
N ARG A 14 -18.92 2.58 10.04
CA ARG A 14 -18.51 2.00 11.33
C ARG A 14 -17.05 1.54 11.28
N ALA A 15 -16.63 0.85 10.22
CA ALA A 15 -15.24 0.42 10.05
C ALA A 15 -14.27 1.62 9.96
N ARG A 16 -14.69 2.74 9.39
CA ARG A 16 -13.89 3.98 9.37
C ARG A 16 -13.84 4.67 10.75
N ALA A 17 -14.87 4.50 11.58
CA ALA A 17 -15.00 5.17 12.87
C ALA A 17 -14.18 4.55 14.00
N VAL A 18 -13.81 3.26 13.92
CA VAL A 18 -13.04 2.59 14.98
C VAL A 18 -11.60 3.11 15.13
N TRP A 19 -11.09 3.83 14.13
CA TRP A 19 -9.72 4.32 14.13
C TRP A 19 -9.54 5.58 14.98
N GLN A 20 -8.77 5.44 16.07
CA GLN A 20 -8.43 6.51 16.99
C GLN A 20 -7.32 7.42 16.45
N TYR A 21 -6.21 6.83 15.97
CA TYR A 21 -5.07 7.59 15.46
C TYR A 21 -5.24 7.93 13.97
N ARG A 22 -5.00 9.20 13.64
CA ARG A 22 -5.32 9.77 12.32
C ARG A 22 -4.29 10.76 11.76
N GLY A 23 -3.09 10.79 12.34
CA GLY A 23 -1.98 11.65 11.90
C GLY A 23 -1.88 13.02 12.58
N GLN A 24 -2.87 13.43 13.39
CA GLN A 24 -2.85 14.73 14.08
C GLN A 24 -2.04 14.70 15.37
N SER A 25 -1.96 13.54 16.02
CA SER A 25 -1.14 13.32 17.20
C SER A 25 -0.59 11.90 17.21
N ARG A 26 0.68 11.79 17.61
CA ARG A 26 1.34 10.50 17.77
C ARG A 26 0.90 9.84 19.08
N PRO A 27 0.76 8.51 19.14
CA PRO A 27 0.69 7.81 20.40
C PRO A 27 1.97 8.02 21.22
N THR A 28 1.88 7.92 22.54
CA THR A 28 3.03 8.11 23.45
C THR A 28 4.14 7.07 23.27
N PHE A 29 3.85 5.94 22.63
CA PHE A 29 4.81 4.90 22.32
C PHE A 29 5.45 5.04 20.93
N ALA A 30 5.02 6.00 20.11
CA ALA A 30 5.65 6.24 18.82
C ALA A 30 7.11 6.67 19.01
N THR A 31 8.00 6.16 18.17
CA THR A 31 9.37 6.63 18.13
C THR A 31 9.38 8.07 17.63
N GLU A 32 10.06 8.95 18.36
CA GLU A 32 10.28 10.33 17.92
C GLU A 32 11.26 10.34 16.75
N PRO A 33 10.86 10.85 15.56
CA PRO A 33 11.74 10.87 14.39
C PRO A 33 12.90 11.85 14.61
N LYS A 34 14.09 11.45 14.15
CA LYS A 34 15.24 12.33 14.02
C LYS A 34 15.12 13.20 12.77
N GLN A 35 16.03 14.16 12.63
CA GLN A 35 16.11 14.97 11.42
C GLN A 35 16.28 14.08 10.17
N GLY A 36 15.39 14.24 9.20
CA GLY A 36 15.37 13.46 7.97
C GLY A 36 14.59 12.15 8.03
N GLU A 37 14.08 11.75 9.21
CA GLU A 37 13.19 10.60 9.34
C GLU A 37 11.72 11.03 9.28
N THR A 38 10.85 10.11 8.86
CA THR A 38 9.39 10.28 8.84
C THR A 38 8.74 9.23 9.73
N SER A 39 7.85 9.63 10.64
CA SER A 39 7.08 8.67 11.44
C SER A 39 5.85 8.18 10.67
N VAL A 40 5.62 6.86 10.66
CA VAL A 40 4.37 6.28 10.11
C VAL A 40 3.12 6.80 10.84
N TRP A 41 3.27 7.31 12.05
CA TRP A 41 2.17 7.85 12.86
C TRP A 41 1.76 9.26 12.45
N ASP A 42 2.56 9.94 11.61
CA ASP A 42 2.26 11.27 11.06
C ASP A 42 1.43 11.18 9.78
N PHE A 43 1.36 10.00 9.15
CA PHE A 43 0.53 9.81 7.98
C PHE A 43 -0.96 9.96 8.33
N PRO A 44 -1.78 10.51 7.41
CA PRO A 44 -3.16 10.81 7.71
C PRO A 44 -4.06 9.56 7.69
N ARG A 45 -5.20 9.68 8.38
CA ARG A 45 -6.35 8.78 8.21
C ARG A 45 -7.65 9.60 8.22
N PRO A 46 -8.40 9.70 7.11
CA PRO A 46 -8.38 8.85 5.91
C PRO A 46 -7.04 8.84 5.16
N PRO A 47 -6.64 7.71 4.55
CA PRO A 47 -5.40 7.64 3.79
C PRO A 47 -5.39 8.66 2.64
N VAL A 48 -4.19 9.09 2.24
CA VAL A 48 -4.04 10.00 1.10
C VAL A 48 -3.20 9.36 0.00
N ILE A 49 -3.53 9.71 -1.24
CA ILE A 49 -2.75 9.33 -2.42
C ILE A 49 -1.81 10.48 -2.76
N GLU A 50 -0.55 10.16 -2.96
CA GLU A 50 0.46 11.09 -3.47
C GLU A 50 1.12 10.51 -4.72
N ASP A 51 1.58 11.40 -5.60
CA ASP A 51 2.49 11.02 -6.68
C ASP A 51 3.88 10.73 -6.10
N VAL A 52 4.54 9.73 -6.68
CA VAL A 52 5.90 9.37 -6.29
C VAL A 52 6.86 10.06 -7.23
N THR A 53 7.80 10.81 -6.67
CA THR A 53 8.95 11.33 -7.40
C THR A 53 10.03 10.25 -7.47
N GLY A 54 10.61 10.04 -8.65
CA GLY A 54 11.66 9.05 -8.87
C GLY A 54 11.16 7.79 -9.57
N THR A 55 12.06 6.82 -9.75
CA THR A 55 11.77 5.57 -10.43
C THR A 55 11.44 4.48 -9.43
N MET A 56 10.24 3.92 -9.54
CA MET A 56 9.86 2.71 -8.82
C MET A 56 10.12 1.49 -9.69
N SER A 57 10.64 0.41 -9.11
CA SER A 57 10.75 -0.88 -9.82
C SER A 57 10.51 -2.07 -8.91
N VAL A 58 10.04 -3.16 -9.52
CA VAL A 58 9.79 -4.44 -8.84
C VAL A 58 10.47 -5.55 -9.61
N ARG A 59 11.19 -6.42 -8.90
CA ARG A 59 11.95 -7.54 -9.45
C ARG A 59 11.62 -8.85 -8.73
N LEU A 60 11.86 -9.95 -9.43
CA LEU A 60 11.95 -11.28 -8.84
C LEU A 60 13.27 -11.90 -9.30
N GLY A 61 14.29 -11.82 -8.44
CA GLY A 61 15.66 -12.13 -8.86
C GLY A 61 16.09 -11.24 -10.03
N ALA A 62 16.51 -11.86 -11.14
CA ALA A 62 16.93 -11.12 -12.33
C ALA A 62 15.76 -10.56 -13.17
N GLN A 63 14.54 -11.06 -12.99
CA GLN A 63 13.38 -10.69 -13.80
C GLN A 63 12.79 -9.36 -13.33
N LEU A 64 12.66 -8.38 -14.25
CA LEU A 64 11.91 -7.15 -14.00
C LEU A 64 10.41 -7.40 -14.16
N LEU A 65 9.63 -7.06 -13.15
CA LEU A 65 8.18 -7.26 -13.13
C LEU A 65 7.40 -5.98 -13.43
N ALA A 66 7.88 -4.83 -12.97
CA ALA A 66 7.30 -3.52 -13.23
C ALA A 66 8.36 -2.42 -13.07
N SER A 67 8.20 -1.30 -13.80
CA SER A 67 9.06 -0.11 -13.67
C SER A 67 8.29 1.13 -14.10
N THR A 68 8.27 2.17 -13.28
CA THR A 68 7.51 3.40 -13.57
C THR A 68 8.15 4.64 -12.95
N GLU A 69 7.96 5.78 -13.60
CA GLU A 69 8.21 7.13 -13.07
C GLU A 69 6.90 7.88 -12.77
N ARG A 70 5.75 7.19 -12.93
CA ARG A 70 4.40 7.75 -12.76
C ARG A 70 3.68 7.07 -11.60
N GLY A 71 4.44 6.54 -10.66
CA GLY A 71 3.92 5.77 -9.55
C GLY A 71 3.11 6.64 -8.59
N LYS A 72 2.22 5.99 -7.84
CA LYS A 72 1.47 6.61 -6.75
C LYS A 72 1.74 5.86 -5.47
N ARG A 73 1.76 6.56 -4.34
CA ARG A 73 1.81 5.94 -3.01
C ARG A 73 0.58 6.30 -2.20
N VAL A 74 0.15 5.37 -1.36
CA VAL A 74 -0.88 5.64 -0.34
C VAL A 74 -0.20 5.72 1.01
N LEU A 75 -0.39 6.85 1.68
CA LEU A 75 0.06 7.11 3.05
C LEU A 75 -1.12 6.86 4.00
N GLU A 76 -0.90 6.05 5.03
CA GLU A 76 -1.92 5.68 6.00
C GLU A 76 -1.29 5.56 7.39
N THR A 77 -1.93 6.16 8.40
CA THR A 77 -1.43 6.13 9.79
C THR A 77 -1.01 4.72 10.22
N ALA A 78 0.16 4.64 10.86
CA ALA A 78 0.82 3.43 11.37
C ALA A 78 1.35 2.43 10.32
N GLY A 79 1.01 2.61 9.04
CA GLY A 79 1.48 1.76 7.94
C GLY A 79 2.66 2.37 7.18
N ALA A 80 3.51 1.52 6.62
CA ALA A 80 4.46 2.00 5.62
C ALA A 80 3.73 2.32 4.30
N PRO A 81 4.23 3.27 3.49
CA PRO A 81 3.57 3.64 2.26
C PRO A 81 3.39 2.45 1.32
N THR A 82 2.20 2.32 0.73
CA THR A 82 1.93 1.30 -0.29
C THR A 82 2.05 1.92 -1.67
N TYR A 83 2.82 1.29 -2.56
CA TYR A 83 3.15 1.84 -3.86
C TYR A 83 2.39 1.14 -4.99
N TYR A 84 1.89 1.94 -5.94
CA TYR A 84 1.02 1.53 -7.04
C TYR A 84 1.64 1.89 -8.38
N PHE A 85 1.64 0.91 -9.28
CA PHE A 85 2.11 1.00 -10.64
C PHE A 85 0.92 1.13 -11.60
N PRO A 86 0.95 2.06 -12.56
CA PRO A 86 -0.08 2.10 -13.59
C PRO A 86 -0.04 0.80 -14.41
N PRO A 87 -1.18 0.29 -14.88
CA PRO A 87 -1.24 -1.03 -15.53
C PRO A 87 -0.31 -1.20 -16.74
N GLY A 88 -0.05 -0.12 -17.48
CA GLY A 88 0.82 -0.15 -18.65
C GLY A 88 2.32 -0.30 -18.33
N ASP A 89 2.71 -0.08 -17.07
CA ASP A 89 4.09 -0.14 -16.61
C ASP A 89 4.39 -1.46 -15.87
N VAL A 90 3.39 -2.36 -15.82
CA VAL A 90 3.53 -3.73 -15.30
C VAL A 90 3.84 -4.66 -16.47
N ILE A 91 5.05 -5.22 -16.46
CA ILE A 91 5.60 -6.07 -17.51
C ILE A 91 5.20 -7.53 -17.28
N ALA A 92 5.13 -7.94 -16.02
CA ALA A 92 4.87 -9.32 -15.63
C ALA A 92 3.45 -9.79 -16.04
N PRO A 93 3.29 -11.03 -16.51
CA PRO A 93 1.99 -11.60 -16.86
C PRO A 93 1.24 -12.02 -15.58
N LEU A 94 0.62 -11.04 -14.91
CA LEU A 94 -0.14 -11.28 -13.68
C LEU A 94 -1.53 -11.84 -13.98
N SER A 95 -1.93 -12.88 -13.24
CA SER A 95 -3.26 -13.49 -13.31
C SER A 95 -4.07 -13.21 -12.04
N VAL A 96 -5.38 -13.05 -12.19
CA VAL A 96 -6.30 -12.92 -11.05
C VAL A 96 -6.51 -14.28 -10.38
N THR A 97 -6.55 -14.33 -9.06
CA THR A 97 -6.76 -15.59 -8.32
C THR A 97 -8.23 -15.86 -7.99
N GLY A 98 -9.09 -14.85 -8.13
CA GLY A 98 -10.47 -14.88 -7.66
C GLY A 98 -10.64 -14.49 -6.19
N ALA A 99 -9.56 -14.43 -5.40
CA ALA A 99 -9.62 -13.93 -4.03
C ALA A 99 -9.85 -12.41 -4.02
N ARG A 100 -10.80 -11.97 -3.20
CA ARG A 100 -11.20 -10.56 -3.07
C ARG A 100 -11.26 -10.14 -1.62
N SER A 101 -11.00 -8.87 -1.38
CA SER A 101 -11.11 -8.24 -0.06
C SER A 101 -11.58 -6.80 -0.20
N ILE A 102 -12.28 -6.29 0.80
CA ILE A 102 -12.70 -4.89 0.85
C ILE A 102 -11.84 -4.12 1.85
N CYS A 103 -11.32 -2.98 1.42
CA CYS A 103 -10.79 -1.96 2.32
C CYS A 103 -11.83 -0.85 2.46
N GLU A 104 -12.13 -0.47 3.69
CA GLU A 104 -13.10 0.56 4.05
C GLU A 104 -12.75 1.94 3.47
N TRP A 105 -11.48 2.19 3.13
CA TRP A 105 -11.03 3.43 2.51
C TRP A 105 -10.97 3.35 0.98
N LYS A 106 -10.33 2.29 0.45
CA LYS A 106 -9.87 2.25 -0.94
C LYS A 106 -10.88 1.60 -1.88
N GLY A 107 -11.52 0.51 -1.43
CA GLY A 107 -12.53 -0.22 -2.18
C GLY A 107 -12.29 -1.73 -2.26
N LEU A 108 -12.80 -2.37 -3.30
CA LEU A 108 -12.73 -3.81 -3.53
C LEU A 108 -11.44 -4.18 -4.28
N ALA A 109 -10.57 -4.94 -3.62
CA ALA A 109 -9.35 -5.48 -4.18
C ALA A 109 -9.54 -6.90 -4.72
N GLU A 110 -8.77 -7.24 -5.74
CA GLU A 110 -8.55 -8.63 -6.18
C GLU A 110 -7.06 -8.96 -6.13
N ALA A 111 -6.74 -10.18 -5.70
CA ALA A 111 -5.37 -10.65 -5.62
C ALA A 111 -4.84 -11.10 -6.99
N LEU A 112 -3.54 -10.88 -7.18
CA LEU A 112 -2.80 -11.16 -8.41
C LEU A 112 -1.66 -12.15 -8.11
N SER A 113 -1.47 -13.10 -9.01
CA SER A 113 -0.41 -14.11 -8.98
C SER A 113 0.51 -13.98 -10.18
N LEU A 114 1.75 -14.46 -10.03
CA LEU A 114 2.71 -14.60 -11.11
C LEU A 114 3.03 -16.08 -11.27
N GLN A 115 2.50 -16.71 -12.32
CA GLN A 115 2.61 -18.17 -12.51
C GLN A 115 2.12 -18.91 -11.24
N GLU A 116 2.91 -19.85 -10.72
CA GLU A 116 2.62 -20.61 -9.49
C GLU A 116 2.82 -19.79 -8.20
N ARG A 117 3.37 -18.57 -8.29
CA ARG A 117 3.56 -17.70 -7.12
C ARG A 117 2.25 -16.98 -6.81
N ALA A 118 1.55 -17.52 -5.82
CA ALA A 118 0.31 -16.94 -5.33
C ALA A 118 0.51 -15.56 -4.67
N ASN A 119 -0.45 -14.65 -4.90
CA ASN A 119 -0.60 -13.39 -4.15
C ASN A 119 0.69 -12.53 -4.14
N VAL A 120 1.26 -12.27 -5.32
CA VAL A 120 2.42 -11.37 -5.48
C VAL A 120 2.03 -9.89 -5.39
N GLY A 121 0.77 -9.60 -5.65
CA GLY A 121 0.24 -8.25 -5.64
C GLY A 121 -1.28 -8.25 -5.63
N TRP A 122 -1.85 -7.07 -5.76
CA TRP A 122 -3.29 -6.86 -5.87
C TRP A 122 -3.57 -5.59 -6.67
N ARG A 123 -4.83 -5.41 -7.04
CA ARG A 123 -5.34 -4.16 -7.57
C ARG A 123 -6.77 -3.93 -7.10
N TYR A 124 -7.19 -2.67 -7.05
CA TYR A 124 -8.58 -2.35 -6.78
C TYR A 124 -9.40 -2.28 -8.07
N VAL A 125 -10.57 -2.92 -8.06
CA VAL A 125 -11.46 -3.04 -9.24
C VAL A 125 -12.76 -2.24 -9.10
N GLU A 126 -13.16 -1.95 -7.87
CA GLU A 126 -14.22 -1.00 -7.51
C GLU A 126 -13.68 -0.06 -6.42
N MET A 127 -13.94 1.23 -6.54
CA MET A 127 -13.27 2.26 -5.74
C MET A 127 -14.28 3.05 -4.91
N PHE A 128 -13.87 3.54 -3.74
CA PHE A 128 -14.50 4.76 -3.23
C PHE A 128 -13.99 5.97 -4.03
N GLU A 129 -14.81 7.01 -4.17
CA GLU A 129 -14.58 8.12 -5.09
C GLU A 129 -13.23 8.82 -4.88
N GLU A 130 -12.82 8.97 -3.62
CA GLU A 130 -11.58 9.64 -3.22
C GLU A 130 -10.32 8.89 -3.67
N PHE A 131 -10.44 7.57 -3.90
CA PHE A 131 -9.31 6.70 -4.27
C PHE A 131 -9.30 6.31 -5.74
N GLN A 132 -10.23 6.83 -6.56
CA GLN A 132 -10.41 6.37 -7.94
C GLN A 132 -9.17 6.53 -8.84
N SER A 133 -8.22 7.40 -8.48
CA SER A 133 -7.00 7.65 -9.25
C SER A 133 -6.04 6.46 -9.32
N ILE A 134 -6.19 5.46 -8.43
CA ILE A 134 -5.45 4.19 -8.46
C ILE A 134 -6.30 3.00 -8.95
N HIS A 135 -7.44 3.25 -9.62
CA HIS A 135 -8.29 2.18 -10.18
C HIS A 135 -7.50 1.27 -11.12
N ARG A 136 -7.48 -0.03 -10.81
CA ARG A 136 -6.72 -1.09 -11.48
C ARG A 136 -5.20 -0.96 -11.45
N TRP A 137 -4.64 0.03 -10.76
CA TRP A 137 -3.19 0.10 -10.55
C TRP A 137 -2.76 -1.05 -9.67
N VAL A 138 -1.55 -1.56 -9.91
CA VAL A 138 -1.03 -2.76 -9.26
C VAL A 138 -0.12 -2.36 -8.12
N ALA A 139 -0.36 -2.90 -6.94
CA ALA A 139 0.59 -2.89 -5.84
C ALA A 139 1.18 -4.29 -5.66
N PHE A 140 2.41 -4.34 -5.16
CA PHE A 140 3.16 -5.58 -4.94
C PHE A 140 3.54 -5.73 -3.47
N TYR A 141 3.57 -6.97 -2.98
CA TYR A 141 3.98 -7.28 -1.61
C TYR A 141 5.51 -7.44 -1.52
N PRO A 142 6.25 -6.57 -0.81
CA PRO A 142 7.71 -6.71 -0.69
C PRO A 142 8.15 -8.00 0.02
N ALA A 143 7.26 -8.64 0.78
CA ALA A 143 7.51 -9.97 1.35
C ALA A 143 7.57 -11.09 0.28
N ARG A 144 7.21 -10.81 -0.98
CA ARG A 144 7.10 -11.78 -2.07
C ARG A 144 7.97 -11.46 -3.29
N VAL A 145 8.40 -10.21 -3.43
CA VAL A 145 9.19 -9.66 -4.54
C VAL A 145 10.14 -8.57 -4.03
N ASP A 146 11.19 -8.27 -4.79
CA ASP A 146 12.12 -7.19 -4.45
C ASP A 146 11.61 -5.85 -4.99
N CYS A 147 11.44 -4.88 -4.10
CA CYS A 147 10.88 -3.56 -4.41
C CYS A 147 11.93 -2.46 -4.25
N TYR A 148 11.94 -1.49 -5.16
CA TYR A 148 12.95 -0.43 -5.19
C TYR A 148 12.36 0.94 -5.52
N ILE A 149 12.94 1.99 -4.95
CA ILE A 149 12.73 3.40 -5.30
C ILE A 149 14.11 4.01 -5.56
N ASP A 150 14.32 4.57 -6.75
CA ASP A 150 15.62 5.13 -7.20
C ASP A 150 16.79 4.15 -6.98
N GLY A 151 16.53 2.86 -7.14
CA GLY A 151 17.52 1.79 -6.94
C GLY A 151 17.77 1.41 -5.47
N ALA A 152 17.27 2.16 -4.49
CA ALA A 152 17.31 1.75 -3.09
C ALA A 152 16.27 0.66 -2.84
N ARG A 153 16.68 -0.46 -2.21
CA ARG A 153 15.79 -1.57 -1.88
C ARG A 153 14.92 -1.20 -0.69
N MET A 154 13.63 -1.52 -0.79
CA MET A 154 12.66 -1.34 0.29
C MET A 154 12.46 -2.66 1.06
N GLU A 155 12.33 -2.55 2.37
CA GLU A 155 12.00 -3.68 3.22
C GLU A 155 10.48 -3.90 3.29
N ALA A 156 10.08 -5.12 3.66
CA ALA A 156 8.67 -5.44 3.82
C ALA A 156 8.13 -4.89 5.14
N GLN A 157 6.94 -4.26 5.09
CA GLN A 157 6.18 -4.00 6.30
C GLN A 157 5.97 -5.31 7.09
N PRO A 158 6.20 -5.33 8.42
CA PRO A 158 6.02 -6.52 9.24
C PRO A 158 4.63 -7.15 9.09
N GLY A 159 4.50 -8.44 9.43
CA GLY A 159 3.23 -9.18 9.38
C GLY A 159 3.00 -9.99 8.09
N GLY A 160 3.76 -9.74 7.02
CA GLY A 160 3.82 -10.63 5.84
C GLY A 160 2.61 -10.60 4.89
N PHE A 161 1.55 -9.86 5.23
CA PHE A 161 0.38 -9.62 4.38
C PHE A 161 0.11 -8.14 4.10
N TYR A 162 0.90 -7.23 4.66
CA TYR A 162 0.79 -5.80 4.38
C TYR A 162 1.58 -5.43 3.12
N GLY A 163 1.03 -4.46 2.41
CA GLY A 163 1.56 -3.93 1.16
C GLY A 163 2.63 -2.85 1.29
N GLY A 164 2.96 -2.44 2.52
CA GLY A 164 3.82 -1.31 2.79
C GLY A 164 5.29 -1.58 2.46
N TRP A 165 5.93 -0.61 1.81
CA TRP A 165 7.35 -0.62 1.49
C TRP A 165 8.07 0.28 2.50
N VAL A 166 8.95 -0.31 3.30
CA VAL A 166 9.68 0.36 4.39
C VAL A 166 11.01 0.86 3.84
N SER A 167 11.18 2.18 3.85
CA SER A 167 12.46 2.84 3.54
C SER A 167 13.29 3.03 4.82
N GLY A 168 14.60 3.28 4.66
CA GLY A 168 15.53 3.41 5.80
C GLY A 168 15.33 4.66 6.66
N ASP A 169 14.57 5.64 6.18
CA ASP A 169 14.19 6.88 6.87
C ASP A 169 12.80 6.81 7.53
N LEU A 170 12.11 5.66 7.41
CA LEU A 170 10.78 5.48 7.98
C LEU A 170 10.88 4.91 9.40
N VAL A 171 10.29 5.61 10.38
CA VAL A 171 10.31 5.20 11.79
C VAL A 171 8.94 4.82 12.31
N GLY A 172 8.95 3.85 13.23
CA GLY A 172 7.79 3.15 13.75
C GLY A 172 7.39 3.55 15.18
N PRO A 173 6.77 2.60 15.93
CA PRO A 173 6.49 1.21 15.53
C PRO A 173 5.59 1.11 14.29
N ILE A 174 5.86 0.15 13.41
CA ILE A 174 5.08 -0.05 12.17
C ILE A 174 4.05 -1.16 12.40
N LYS A 175 2.82 -0.94 11.94
CA LYS A 175 1.74 -1.92 11.98
C LYS A 175 2.17 -3.25 11.35
N GLY A 176 1.87 -4.36 12.04
CA GLY A 176 2.23 -5.72 11.65
C GLY A 176 3.22 -6.41 12.59
N GLU A 177 3.83 -5.66 13.52
CA GLU A 177 4.59 -6.22 14.65
C GLU A 177 3.66 -6.93 15.68
N PRO A 178 4.16 -7.86 16.51
CA PRO A 178 3.35 -8.50 17.55
C PRO A 178 2.63 -7.48 18.45
N GLY A 179 1.31 -7.61 18.60
CA GLY A 179 0.49 -6.70 19.41
C GLY A 179 0.01 -5.42 18.71
N SER A 180 0.37 -5.21 17.43
CA SER A 180 0.03 -3.99 16.67
C SER A 180 -1.24 -4.08 15.81
N SER A 181 -1.99 -5.18 15.88
CA SER A 181 -3.12 -5.44 14.96
C SER A 181 -4.26 -4.42 15.06
N GLN A 182 -4.35 -3.69 16.17
CA GLN A 182 -5.39 -2.68 16.44
C GLN A 182 -4.99 -1.24 16.02
N TRP A 183 -3.77 -1.03 15.50
CA TRP A 183 -3.26 0.29 15.08
C TRP A 183 -3.73 0.69 13.68
#